data_AF-S4PI97-F1
#
_entry.id   AF-S4PI97-F1
#
_cell.length_a   1.000
_cell.length_b   1.000
_cell.length_c   1.000
_cell.angle_alpha   90.00
_cell.angle_beta   90.00
_cell.angle_gamma   90.00
#
_symmetry.space_group_name_H-M   'P 1'
#
loop_
_entity.id
_entity.type
_entity.pdbx_description
1 polymer ?
#
loop_
_entity_poly.entity_id
_entity_poly.type
_entity_poly.pdbx_seq_one_letter_code
_entity_poly.pdbx_strand_id
1 'polypeptide(L)'
;MSKSSFDELYNILKSHIKREDTIMRRSIEPEERLAVTLRYLATGCTFMDLQYSFRIASTTIGKIVRDVCRNIWIHMKDMCMEQLTKDKW
;
A
#
# COMPACT_ATOMS: atom_id res chain seq x y z
N MET A 1 2.79 -13.68 3.22
CA MET A 1 3.71 -13.35 2.09
C MET A 1 5.11 -13.78 2.48
N SER A 2 5.89 -14.28 1.53
CA SER A 2 7.33 -14.43 1.71
C SER A 2 8.01 -13.05 1.73
N LYS A 3 9.24 -12.98 2.26
CA LYS A 3 10.02 -11.74 2.25
C LYS A 3 10.33 -11.26 0.83
N SER A 4 10.71 -12.18 -0.07
CA SER A 4 11.04 -11.86 -1.47
C SER A 4 9.89 -11.16 -2.20
N SER A 5 8.66 -11.68 -2.07
CA SER A 5 7.49 -11.07 -2.72
C SER A 5 7.15 -9.69 -2.14
N PHE A 6 7.44 -9.46 -0.86
CA PHE A 6 7.31 -8.13 -0.28
C PHE A 6 8.33 -7.16 -0.86
N ASP A 7 9.60 -7.58 -0.97
CA ASP A 7 10.67 -6.74 -1.51
C ASP A 7 10.46 -6.40 -2.99
N GLU A 8 9.96 -7.35 -3.78
CA GLU A 8 9.56 -7.13 -5.18
C GLU A 8 8.47 -6.05 -5.27
N LEU A 9 7.38 -6.22 -4.50
CA LEU A 9 6.28 -5.28 -4.46
C LEU A 9 6.72 -3.88 -3.98
N TYR A 10 7.55 -3.86 -2.94
CA TYR A 10 8.10 -2.62 -2.39
C TYR A 10 8.96 -1.88 -3.43
N ASN A 11 9.81 -2.60 -4.17
CA ASN A 11 10.66 -1.98 -5.17
C ASN A 11 9.88 -1.32 -6.30
N ILE A 12 8.72 -1.86 -6.68
CA ILE A 12 7.83 -1.28 -7.68
C ILE A 12 7.16 -0.02 -7.12
N LEU A 13 6.68 -0.06 -5.87
CA LEU A 13 5.82 0.99 -5.32
C LEU A 13 6.56 2.11 -4.58
N LYS A 14 7.78 1.87 -4.11
CA LYS A 14 8.50 2.77 -3.18
C LYS A 14 8.57 4.22 -3.66
N SER A 15 8.81 4.46 -4.94
CA SER A 15 8.88 5.79 -5.53
C SER A 15 7.54 6.51 -5.54
N HIS A 16 6.44 5.78 -5.59
CA HIS A 16 5.08 6.30 -5.74
C HIS A 16 4.36 6.51 -4.41
N ILE A 17 4.71 5.73 -3.38
CA ILE A 17 4.09 5.83 -2.05
C ILE A 17 4.95 6.61 -1.04
N LYS A 18 6.20 6.97 -1.41
CA LYS A 18 7.07 7.80 -0.58
C LYS A 18 6.47 9.19 -0.41
N ARG A 19 6.59 9.72 0.79
CA ARG A 19 6.20 11.10 1.13
C ARG A 19 7.41 11.84 1.66
N GLU A 20 7.35 13.16 1.56
CA GLU A 20 8.41 14.04 2.03
C GLU A 20 8.26 14.32 3.53
N ASP A 21 9.39 14.57 4.17
CA ASP A 21 9.43 15.07 5.53
C ASP A 21 9.02 16.55 5.55
N THR A 22 8.37 16.94 6.64
CA THR A 22 8.06 18.34 6.91
C THR A 22 8.89 18.82 8.10
N ILE A 23 9.04 20.13 8.23
CA ILE A 23 9.76 20.77 9.36
C ILE A 23 9.21 20.30 10.72
N MET A 24 7.89 20.06 10.80
CA MET A 24 7.19 19.72 12.04
C MET A 24 7.07 18.21 12.29
N ARG A 25 7.18 17.37 11.25
CA ARG A 25 6.93 15.93 11.36
C ARG A 25 7.61 15.13 10.24
N ARG A 26 8.22 14.01 10.63
CA ARG A 26 8.72 12.99 9.71
C ARG A 26 7.58 12.22 9.04
N SER A 27 7.74 11.95 7.76
CA SER A 27 6.86 11.10 6.99
C SER A 27 6.88 9.67 7.50
N ILE A 28 5.79 8.97 7.26
CA ILE A 28 5.73 7.52 7.50
C ILE A 28 6.45 6.87 6.32
N GLU A 29 7.45 6.04 6.61
CA GLU A 29 8.29 5.40 5.61
C GLU A 29 7.44 4.56 4.63
N PRO A 30 7.83 4.49 3.34
CA PRO A 30 7.08 3.76 2.32
C PRO A 30 6.94 2.28 2.67
N GLU A 31 7.93 1.68 3.35
CA GLU A 31 7.88 0.29 3.81
C GLU A 31 6.75 0.07 4.84
N GLU A 32 6.64 0.96 5.81
CA GLU A 32 5.60 0.90 6.84
C GLU A 32 4.21 1.16 6.24
N ARG A 33 4.09 2.10 5.29
CA ARG A 33 2.85 2.35 4.54
C ARG A 33 2.38 1.09 3.80
N LEU A 34 3.31 0.37 3.17
CA LEU A 34 3.01 -0.89 2.49
C LEU A 34 2.62 -1.98 3.48
N ALA A 35 3.36 -2.15 4.56
CA ALA A 35 3.10 -3.15 5.59
C ALA A 35 1.71 -2.99 6.24
N VAL A 36 1.32 -1.77 6.61
CA VAL A 36 -0.02 -1.45 7.14
C VAL A 36 -1.10 -1.85 6.15
N THR A 37 -0.90 -1.53 4.87
CA THR A 37 -1.88 -1.82 3.81
C THR A 37 -2.02 -3.32 3.58
N LEU A 38 -0.92 -4.06 3.50
CA LEU A 38 -0.96 -5.52 3.35
C LEU A 38 -1.58 -6.20 4.57
N ARG A 39 -1.31 -5.70 5.78
CA ARG A 39 -1.96 -6.21 7.00
C ARG A 39 -3.48 -6.02 6.93
N TYR A 40 -3.94 -4.84 6.50
CA TYR A 40 -5.36 -4.56 6.28
C TYR A 40 -5.97 -5.52 5.25
N LEU A 41 -5.36 -5.64 4.06
CA LEU A 41 -5.86 -6.49 2.98
C LEU A 41 -5.88 -7.98 3.34
N ALA A 42 -4.90 -8.46 4.10
CA ALA A 42 -4.79 -9.87 4.47
C ALA A 42 -5.75 -10.29 5.60
N THR A 43 -6.16 -9.36 6.47
CA THR A 43 -6.95 -9.69 7.67
C THR A 43 -8.35 -9.11 7.68
N GLY A 44 -8.61 -8.05 6.90
CA GLY A 44 -9.89 -7.35 6.90
C GLY A 44 -10.22 -6.61 8.21
N CYS A 45 -9.23 -6.40 9.09
CA CYS A 45 -9.43 -5.70 10.36
C CYS A 45 -9.78 -4.22 10.18
N THR A 46 -10.31 -3.60 11.22
CA THR A 46 -10.70 -2.18 11.16
C THR A 46 -9.47 -1.27 11.23
N PHE A 47 -9.60 -0.02 10.79
CA PHE A 47 -8.54 0.98 10.96
C PHE A 47 -8.25 1.31 12.44
N MET A 48 -9.21 1.05 13.35
CA MET A 48 -8.99 1.20 14.78
C MET A 48 -8.04 0.11 15.30
N ASP A 49 -8.21 -1.14 14.87
CA ASP A 49 -7.31 -2.24 15.27
C ASP A 49 -5.88 -2.01 14.79
N LEU A 50 -5.74 -1.49 13.56
CA LEU A 50 -4.45 -1.13 12.98
C LEU A 50 -3.81 0.07 13.68
N GLN A 51 -4.62 1.03 14.16
CA GLN A 51 -4.12 2.18 14.89
C GLN A 51 -3.36 1.75 16.15
N TYR A 52 -3.87 0.77 16.90
CA TYR A 52 -3.17 0.27 18.09
C TYR A 52 -1.89 -0.50 17.73
N SER A 53 -1.92 -1.28 16.64
CA SER A 53 -0.79 -2.11 16.23
C SER A 53 0.39 -1.29 15.67
N PHE A 54 0.10 -0.29 14.83
CA PHE A 54 1.11 0.52 14.14
C PHE A 54 1.32 1.90 14.76
N ARG A 55 0.51 2.28 15.76
CA ARG A 55 0.55 3.60 16.42
C ARG A 55 0.38 4.78 15.44
N ILE A 56 -0.40 4.55 14.39
CA ILE A 56 -0.77 5.55 13.38
C ILE A 56 -2.26 5.86 13.56
N ALA A 57 -2.66 7.14 13.54
CA ALA A 57 -4.07 7.50 13.62
C ALA A 57 -4.91 6.82 12.53
N SER A 58 -6.08 6.31 12.88
CA SER A 58 -7.00 5.59 11.97
C SER A 58 -7.33 6.37 10.69
N THR A 59 -7.46 7.69 10.79
CA THR A 59 -7.66 8.60 9.65
C THR A 59 -6.47 8.62 8.69
N THR A 60 -5.25 8.54 9.22
CA THR A 60 -4.01 8.49 8.43
C THR A 60 -3.85 7.11 7.81
N ILE A 61 -4.18 6.04 8.54
CA ILE A 61 -4.22 4.68 7.99
C ILE A 61 -5.18 4.60 6.80
N GLY A 62 -6.40 5.13 6.93
CA GLY A 62 -7.36 5.14 5.82
C GLY A 62 -6.84 5.88 4.58
N LYS A 63 -6.10 6.98 4.76
CA LYS A 63 -5.42 7.69 3.66
C LYS A 63 -4.31 6.85 3.04
N ILE A 64 -3.48 6.21 3.86
CA ILE A 64 -2.38 5.34 3.40
C ILE A 64 -2.93 4.17 2.59
N VAL A 65 -3.90 3.43 3.13
CA VAL A 65 -4.50 2.26 2.46
C VAL A 65 -5.06 2.64 1.11
N ARG A 66 -5.81 3.75 1.02
CA ARG A 66 -6.36 4.24 -0.26
C ARG A 66 -5.27 4.61 -1.26
N ASP A 67 -4.23 5.29 -0.81
CA ASP A 67 -3.09 5.73 -1.62
C ASP A 67 -2.30 4.53 -2.16
N VAL A 68 -1.96 3.57 -1.28
CA VAL A 68 -1.22 2.36 -1.65
C VAL A 68 -2.04 1.47 -2.58
N CYS A 69 -3.32 1.22 -2.29
CA CYS A 69 -4.18 0.42 -3.18
C CYS A 69 -4.31 1.04 -4.58
N ARG A 70 -4.41 2.37 -4.67
CA ARG A 70 -4.41 3.06 -5.97
C ARG A 70 -3.11 2.83 -6.73
N ASN A 71 -1.96 2.94 -6.07
CA ASN A 71 -0.67 2.72 -6.72
C ASN A 71 -0.48 1.26 -7.13
N ILE A 72 -0.94 0.30 -6.30
CA ILE A 72 -0.98 -1.12 -6.67
C ILE A 72 -1.76 -1.30 -7.98
N TRP A 73 -2.97 -0.74 -8.05
CA TRP A 73 -3.80 -0.86 -9.26
C TRP A 73 -3.11 -0.25 -10.49
N ILE A 74 -2.60 0.97 -10.39
CA ILE A 74 -2.00 1.67 -11.52
C ILE A 74 -0.77 0.92 -12.06
N HIS A 75 0.11 0.46 -11.17
CA HIS A 75 1.42 -0.08 -11.57
C HIS A 75 1.42 -1.59 -11.79
N MET A 76 0.45 -2.34 -11.25
CA MET A 76 0.45 -3.81 -11.34
C MET A 76 -0.67 -4.38 -12.19
N LYS A 77 -1.74 -3.62 -12.51
CA LYS A 77 -2.88 -4.16 -13.28
C LYS A 77 -2.45 -4.83 -14.58
N ASP A 78 -1.51 -4.24 -15.30
CA ASP A 78 -1.10 -4.74 -16.63
C ASP A 78 -0.16 -5.94 -16.53
N MET A 79 0.50 -6.15 -15.39
CA MET A 79 1.32 -7.35 -15.13
C MET A 79 0.48 -8.53 -14.67
N CYS A 80 -0.61 -8.27 -13.96
CA CYS A 80 -1.42 -9.32 -13.32
C CYS A 80 -2.71 -9.65 -14.07
N MET A 81 -3.20 -8.74 -14.92
CA MET A 81 -4.43 -8.94 -15.69
C MET A 81 -4.13 -8.79 -17.18
N GLU A 82 -4.61 -9.75 -17.97
CA GLU A 82 -4.55 -9.64 -19.42
C GLU A 82 -5.44 -8.48 -19.90
N GLN A 83 -4.97 -7.74 -20.91
CA GLN A 83 -5.81 -6.72 -21.53
C GLN A 83 -7.02 -7.39 -22.20
N LEU A 84 -8.21 -6.97 -21.81
CA LEU A 84 -9.46 -7.37 -22.45
C LEU A 84 -9.49 -6.77 -23.87
N THR A 85 -8.97 -7.50 -24.85
CA THR A 85 -9.17 -7.21 -26.27
C THR A 85 -10.57 -7.63 -26.70
N LYS A 86 -11.12 -6.96 -27.73
CA LYS A 86 -12.47 -7.25 -28.27
C LYS A 86 -12.66 -8.71 -28.69
N ASP A 87 -11.58 -9.43 -29.00
CA ASP A 87 -11.58 -10.86 -29.35
C ASP A 87 -11.74 -11.80 -28.14
N LYS A 88 -11.65 -11.30 -26.90
CA LYS A 88 -11.79 -12.08 -25.65
C LYS A 88 -13.11 -11.81 -24.89
N TRP A 89 -14.11 -11.27 -25.56
CA TRP A 89 -15.48 -11.09 -25.05
C TRP A 89 -16.40 -12.24 -25.48
#